data_AF-A0A1H8VAR8-F1
#
_entry.id   AF-A0A1H8VAR8-F1
#
_cell.length_a   1.000
_cell.length_b   1.000
_cell.length_c   1.000
_cell.angle_alpha   90.00
_cell.angle_beta   90.00
_cell.angle_gamma   90.00
#
_symmetry.space_group_name_H-M   'P 1'
#
loop_
_entity.id
_entity.type
_entity.pdbx_description
1 polymer ?
#
loop_
_entity_poly.entity_id
_entity_poly.type
_entity_poly.pdbx_seq_one_letter_code
_entity_poly.pdbx_strand_id
1 'polypeptide(L)'
;MVTRHVWEDSKEWVRNNRLSRDGKQLYRKRKETIERSFADAKELHGFRYCRLRGLANVKEQALMTAAVQNMKKMAIHLDRLEKRG
;
A
#
# COMPACT_ATOMS: atom_id res chain seq x y z
N MET A 1 -35.90 -8.56 7.87
CA MET A 1 -35.09 -9.26 6.85
C MET A 1 -33.80 -8.48 6.67
N VAL A 2 -32.63 -9.11 6.87
CA VAL A 2 -31.32 -8.43 6.73
C VAL A 2 -30.72 -8.84 5.38
N THR A 3 -30.57 -7.88 4.48
CA THR A 3 -29.89 -8.06 3.20
C THR A 3 -28.39 -7.87 3.39
N ARG A 4 -27.59 -8.92 3.14
CA ARG A 4 -26.13 -8.83 3.12
C ARG A 4 -25.64 -8.47 1.72
N HIS A 5 -24.58 -7.66 1.68
CA HIS A 5 -23.89 -7.32 0.45
C HIS A 5 -23.07 -8.52 -0.08
N VAL A 6 -22.93 -8.68 -1.39
CA VAL A 6 -22.22 -9.81 -2.02
C VAL A 6 -20.79 -9.99 -1.47
N TRP A 7 -20.17 -8.90 -1.04
CA TRP A 7 -18.79 -8.89 -0.54
C TRP A 7 -18.66 -9.02 0.98
N GLU A 8 -19.74 -9.28 1.71
CA GLU A 8 -19.71 -9.30 3.18
C GLU A 8 -18.81 -10.43 3.72
N ASP A 9 -18.92 -11.63 3.17
CA ASP A 9 -18.13 -12.78 3.61
C ASP A 9 -16.63 -12.56 3.34
N SER A 10 -16.30 -11.95 2.20
CA SER A 10 -14.92 -11.56 1.87
C SER A 10 -14.37 -10.51 2.85
N LYS A 11 -15.19 -9.53 3.23
CA LYS A 11 -14.82 -8.51 4.23
C LYS A 11 -14.61 -9.12 5.61
N GLU A 12 -15.47 -10.05 6.03
CA GLU A 12 -15.33 -10.80 7.28
C GLU A 12 -14.04 -11.63 7.30
N TRP A 13 -13.72 -12.31 6.20
CA TRP A 13 -12.48 -13.08 6.07
C TRP A 13 -11.22 -12.20 6.23
N VAL A 14 -11.15 -11.06 5.52
CA VAL A 14 -10.03 -10.11 5.65
C VAL A 14 -9.94 -9.56 7.08
N ARG A 15 -11.08 -9.27 7.72
CA ARG A 15 -11.11 -8.81 9.11
C ARG A 15 -10.55 -9.87 10.06
N ASN A 16 -10.95 -11.12 9.92
CA ASN A 16 -10.45 -12.23 10.73
C ASN A 16 -8.96 -12.43 10.54
N ASN A 17 -8.47 -12.36 9.29
CA ASN A 17 -7.04 -12.42 9.00
C ASN A 17 -6.26 -11.29 9.70
N ARG A 18 -6.76 -10.05 9.66
CA ARG A 18 -6.13 -8.91 10.37
C ARG A 18 -6.09 -9.12 11.90
N LEU A 19 -7.12 -9.76 12.47
CA LEU A 19 -7.24 -9.99 13.91
C LEU A 19 -6.45 -11.21 14.41
N SER A 20 -5.99 -12.07 13.50
CA SER A 20 -5.07 -13.18 13.81
C SER A 20 -3.77 -12.67 14.46
N ARG A 21 -3.03 -13.58 15.11
CA ARG A 21 -1.75 -13.25 15.76
C ARG A 21 -0.75 -12.67 14.74
N ASP A 22 -0.62 -13.32 13.60
CA ASP A 22 0.31 -12.92 12.54
C ASP A 22 -0.15 -11.62 11.87
N GLY A 23 -1.46 -11.48 11.64
CA GLY A 23 -2.07 -10.26 11.13
C GLY A 23 -1.80 -9.05 12.02
N LYS A 24 -1.92 -9.21 13.35
CA LYS A 24 -1.58 -8.16 14.32
C LYS A 24 -0.09 -7.82 14.30
N GLN A 25 0.79 -8.81 14.17
CA GLN A 25 2.23 -8.58 14.08
C GLN A 25 2.60 -7.82 12.80
N LEU A 26 2.04 -8.22 11.66
CA LEU A 26 2.23 -7.54 10.38
C LEU A 26 1.65 -6.11 10.42
N TYR A 27 0.47 -5.94 11.01
CA TYR A 27 -0.19 -4.64 11.13
C TYR A 27 0.67 -3.65 11.94
N ARG A 28 1.38 -4.10 12.98
CA ARG A 28 2.32 -3.23 13.73
C ARG A 28 3.43 -2.66 12.86
N LYS A 29 3.92 -3.43 11.87
CA LYS A 29 4.97 -3.00 10.92
C LYS A 29 4.46 -2.06 9.83
N ARG A 30 3.13 -1.89 9.70
CA ARG A 30 2.50 -1.04 8.67
C ARG A 30 2.94 0.42 8.80
N LYS A 31 3.02 0.95 10.02
CA LYS A 31 3.43 2.33 10.29
C LYS A 31 4.86 2.63 9.85
N GLU A 32 5.74 1.63 9.93
CA GLU A 32 7.17 1.76 9.62
C GLU A 32 7.46 1.62 8.13
N THR A 33 6.61 0.89 7.40
CA THR A 33 6.87 0.50 6.01
C THR A 33 5.84 1.11 5.05
N ILE A 34 4.59 0.71 5.18
CA ILE A 34 3.50 1.08 4.26
C ILE A 34 3.15 2.56 4.43
N GLU A 35 2.90 3.02 5.66
CA GLU A 35 2.50 4.42 5.90
C GLU A 35 3.63 5.39 5.56
N ARG A 36 4.89 5.00 5.78
CA ARG A 36 6.05 5.78 5.34
C ARG A 36 6.08 5.94 3.81
N SER A 37 5.85 4.87 3.06
CA SER A 37 5.76 4.93 1.58
C SER A 37 4.63 5.85 1.09
N PHE A 38 3.49 5.84 1.78
CA PHE A 38 2.37 6.73 1.46
C PHE A 38 2.66 8.18 1.83
N ALA A 39 3.36 8.44 2.94
CA ALA A 39 3.82 9.77 3.29
C ALA A 39 4.79 10.31 2.24
N ASP A 40 5.74 9.51 1.78
CA ASP A 40 6.66 9.88 0.69
C ASP A 40 5.89 10.15 -0.61
N ALA A 41 4.87 9.35 -0.95
CA ALA A 41 4.01 9.61 -2.11
C ALA A 41 3.26 10.95 -1.98
N LYS A 42 2.80 11.28 -0.78
CA LYS A 42 2.11 12.53 -0.49
C LYS A 42 3.01 13.75 -0.66
N GLU A 43 4.19 13.72 -0.06
CA GLU A 43 5.10 14.87 -0.05
C GLU A 43 5.94 14.98 -1.33
N LEU A 44 6.52 13.88 -1.81
CA LEU A 44 7.49 13.90 -2.91
C LEU A 44 6.85 13.71 -4.29
N HIS A 45 5.71 13.02 -4.36
CA HIS A 45 5.04 12.71 -5.63
C HIS A 45 3.74 13.49 -5.85
N GLY A 46 3.49 14.49 -5.00
CA GLY A 46 2.44 15.48 -5.20
C GLY A 46 1.02 14.95 -4.96
N PHE A 47 0.83 13.94 -4.11
CA PHE A 47 -0.51 13.42 -3.79
C PHE A 47 -1.27 14.25 -2.75
N ARG A 48 -0.74 15.42 -2.34
CA ARG A 48 -1.52 16.38 -1.54
C ARG A 48 -2.76 16.87 -2.30
N TYR A 49 -2.67 16.96 -3.63
CA TYR A 49 -3.76 17.38 -4.51
C TYR A 49 -3.80 16.54 -5.78
N CYS A 50 -4.97 16.41 -6.39
CA CYS A 50 -5.08 15.83 -7.73
C CYS A 50 -4.52 16.83 -8.75
N ARG A 51 -3.30 16.58 -9.26
CA ARG A 51 -2.63 17.48 -10.22
C ARG A 51 -3.23 17.40 -11.62
N LEU A 52 -3.82 16.26 -11.97
CA LEU A 52 -4.43 16.00 -13.27
C LEU A 52 -5.96 16.03 -13.15
N ARG A 53 -6.63 16.44 -14.23
CA ARG A 53 -8.09 16.41 -14.31
C ARG A 53 -8.58 15.04 -14.79
N GLY A 54 -9.63 14.53 -14.16
CA GLY A 54 -10.26 13.26 -14.51
C GLY A 54 -9.64 12.04 -13.80
N LEU A 55 -10.50 11.06 -13.49
CA LEU A 55 -10.12 9.87 -12.71
C LEU A 55 -9.02 9.04 -13.40
N ALA A 56 -9.10 8.88 -14.73
CA ALA A 56 -8.13 8.09 -15.49
C ALA A 56 -6.71 8.64 -15.33
N ASN A 57 -6.54 9.95 -15.49
CA ASN A 57 -5.23 10.61 -15.40
C ASN A 57 -4.67 10.58 -13.97
N VAL A 58 -5.51 10.82 -12.95
CA VAL A 58 -5.09 10.70 -11.55
C VAL A 58 -4.68 9.26 -11.22
N LYS A 59 -5.42 8.27 -11.74
CA LYS A 59 -5.09 6.86 -11.57
C LYS A 59 -3.76 6.49 -12.22
N GLU A 60 -3.48 6.99 -13.43
CA GLU A 60 -2.21 6.79 -14.10
C GLU A 60 -1.04 7.36 -13.28
N GLN A 61 -1.15 8.60 -12.79
CA GLN A 61 -0.15 9.19 -11.89
C GLN A 61 0.08 8.32 -10.65
N ALA A 62 -1.01 7.81 -10.05
CA ALA A 62 -0.94 6.98 -8.86
C ALA A 62 -0.19 5.66 -9.12
N LEU A 63 -0.54 4.98 -10.22
CA LEU A 63 0.06 3.71 -10.61
C LEU A 63 1.54 3.87 -10.96
N MET A 64 1.90 4.89 -11.75
CA MET A 64 3.29 5.15 -12.13
C MET A 64 4.16 5.48 -10.91
N THR A 65 3.64 6.28 -9.98
CA THR A 65 4.33 6.57 -8.71
C THR A 65 4.55 5.31 -7.89
N ALA A 66 3.51 4.46 -7.74
CA ALA A 66 3.62 3.21 -7.01
C ALA A 66 4.63 2.25 -7.65
N ALA A 67 4.66 2.18 -8.99
CA ALA A 67 5.62 1.37 -9.73
C ALA A 67 7.06 1.81 -9.43
N VAL A 68 7.36 3.11 -9.51
CA VAL A 68 8.69 3.67 -9.21
C VAL A 68 9.10 3.43 -7.75
N GLN A 69 8.19 3.65 -6.80
CA GLN A 69 8.46 3.37 -5.38
C GLN A 69 8.78 1.88 -5.14
N ASN A 70 8.04 0.98 -5.79
CA ASN A 70 8.30 -0.46 -5.71
C ASN A 70 9.64 -0.85 -6.34
N MET A 71 9.98 -0.30 -7.51
CA MET A 71 11.29 -0.52 -8.15
C MET A 71 12.44 -0.07 -7.27
N LYS A 72 12.36 1.14 -6.69
CA LYS A 72 13.34 1.65 -5.72
C LYS A 72 13.49 0.71 -4.53
N LYS A 73 12.36 0.22 -3.99
CA LYS A 73 12.37 -0.70 -2.86
C LYS A 73 13.03 -2.03 -3.20
N MET A 74 12.76 -2.60 -4.38
CA MET A 74 13.41 -3.82 -4.86
C MET A 74 14.93 -3.64 -4.99
N ALA A 75 15.37 -2.55 -5.62
CA ALA A 75 16.79 -2.25 -5.76
C ALA A 75 17.50 -2.14 -4.39
N ILE A 76 16.91 -1.45 -3.42
CA ILE A 76 17.44 -1.35 -2.05
C ILE A 76 17.50 -2.72 -1.36
N HIS A 77 16.51 -3.58 -1.58
CA HIS A 77 16.53 -4.93 -1.02
C HIS A 77 17.64 -5.78 -1.63
N LEU A 78 17.83 -5.73 -2.95
CA LEU A 78 18.89 -6.46 -3.64
C LEU A 78 20.29 -5.99 -3.20
N ASP A 79 20.54 -4.68 -3.14
CA ASP A 79 21.81 -4.11 -2.64
C ASP A 79 22.13 -4.58 -1.20
N ARG A 80 21.12 -4.63 -0.33
CA ARG A 80 21.29 -5.12 1.05
C ARG A 80 21.56 -6.62 1.12
N LEU A 81 21.04 -7.41 0.18
CA LEU A 81 21.31 -8.84 0.13
C LEU A 81 22.74 -9.10 -0.35
N GLU A 82 23.19 -8.38 -1.37
CA GLU A 82 24.55 -8.46 -1.89
C GLU A 82 25.59 -8.11 -0.81
N LYS A 83 25.37 -7.03 -0.05
CA LYS A 83 26.27 -6.61 1.05
C LYS A 83 26.28 -7.54 2.28
N ARG A 84 25.35 -8.49 2.36
CA ARG A 84 25.23 -9.44 3.49
C ARG A 84 25.84 -10.80 3.19
N GLY A 85 26.08 -11.12 1.92
CA GLY A 85 26.87 -12.28 1.49
C GLY A 85 28.36 -11.95 1.53
#